data_AF-A0A1H5ZVR1-F1
#
_entry.id   AF-A0A1H5ZVR1-F1
#
_cell.length_a   1.000
_cell.length_b   1.000
_cell.length_c   1.000
_cell.angle_alpha   90.00
_cell.angle_beta   90.00
_cell.angle_gamma   90.00
#
_symmetry.space_group_name_H-M   'P 1'
#
loop_
_entity.id
_entity.type
_entity.pdbx_description
1 polymer ?
#
loop_
_entity_poly.entity_id
_entity_poly.type
_entity_poly.pdbx_seq_one_letter_code
_entity_poly.pdbx_strand_id
1 'polypeptide(L)' 'MSLATKKAAAKTALVTILEEMMTREETSIEEFSERIIDVLEVWLKEASIQYISGLIAPNGAVTGTFEGKLE' A
#
# COMPACT_ATOMS: atom_id res chain seq x y z
N MET A 1 10.18 -9.98 -1.35
CA MET A 1 9.94 -9.10 -2.53
C MET A 1 9.81 -7.67 -2.00
N SER A 2 10.34 -6.66 -2.68
CA SER A 2 10.21 -5.27 -2.23
C SER A 2 8.79 -4.73 -2.44
N LEU A 3 8.38 -3.69 -1.71
CA LEU A 3 7.09 -3.01 -1.93
C LEU A 3 6.97 -2.46 -3.35
N ALA A 4 8.09 -2.14 -4.01
CA ALA A 4 8.12 -1.75 -5.42
C ALA A 4 7.66 -2.88 -6.36
N THR A 5 8.13 -4.11 -6.12
CA THR A 5 7.66 -5.29 -6.88
C THR A 5 6.18 -5.56 -6.61
N LYS A 6 5.75 -5.43 -5.35
CA LYS A 6 4.34 -5.60 -4.97
C LYS A 6 3.44 -4.51 -5.57
N LYS A 7 3.93 -3.27 -5.69
CA LYS A 7 3.26 -2.17 -6.38
C LYS A 7 3.03 -2.48 -7.86
N ALA A 8 4.01 -3.09 -8.53
CA ALA A 8 3.86 -3.49 -9.92
C ALA A 8 2.74 -4.53 -10.09
N ALA A 9 2.68 -5.53 -9.19
CA ALA A 9 1.61 -6.52 -9.19
C ALA A 9 0.23 -5.90 -8.91
N ALA A 10 0.14 -4.98 -7.94
CA ALA A 10 -1.09 -4.25 -7.64
C ALA A 10 -1.56 -3.41 -8.83
N LYS A 11 -0.63 -2.76 -9.55
CA LYS A 11 -0.93 -2.04 -10.79
C LYS A 11 -1.50 -2.97 -11.86
N THR A 12 -0.94 -4.16 -12.04
CA THR A 12 -1.47 -5.14 -13.00
C THR A 12 -2.90 -5.55 -12.64
N ALA A 13 -3.16 -5.86 -11.36
CA ALA A 13 -4.51 -6.17 -10.89
C ALA A 13 -5.49 -5.01 -11.12
N LEU A 14 -5.05 -3.77 -10.86
CA LEU A 14 -5.85 -2.58 -11.09
C LEU A 14 -6.21 -2.39 -12.58
N VAL A 15 -5.26 -2.63 -13.49
CA VAL A 15 -5.52 -2.58 -14.94
C VAL A 15 -6.61 -3.57 -15.34
N THR A 16 -6.55 -4.82 -14.85
CA THR A 16 -7.58 -5.82 -15.11
C THR A 16 -8.97 -5.37 -14.63
N ILE A 17 -9.06 -4.77 -13.44
CA ILE A 17 -10.32 -4.23 -12.91
C ILE A 17 -10.88 -3.13 -13.83
N LEU A 18 -10.03 -2.24 -14.33
CA LEU A 18 -10.43 -1.16 -15.23
C LEU A 18 -10.85 -1.69 -16.61
N GLU A 19 -10.16 -2.69 -17.15
CA GLU A 19 -10.54 -3.36 -18.40
C GLU A 19 -11.91 -4.03 -18.27
N GLU A 20 -12.18 -4.72 -17.15
CA GLU A 20 -13.50 -5.29 -16.87
C GLU A 20 -14.58 -4.20 -16.80
N MET A 21 -14.30 -3.07 -16.15
CA MET A 21 -15.23 -1.94 -16.08
C MET A 21 -15.61 -1.40 -17.46
N MET A 22 -14.66 -1.36 -18.40
CA MET A 22 -14.91 -0.92 -19.77
C MET A 22 -15.84 -1.87 -20.56
N THR A 23 -15.87 -3.15 -20.19
CA THR A 23 -16.70 -4.16 -20.86
C THR A 23 -18.07 -4.34 -20.21
N ARG A 24 -18.35 -3.65 -19.11
CA ARG A 24 -19.61 -3.79 -18.39
C ARG A 24 -20.72 -2.98 -19.04
N GLU A 25 -21.84 -3.63 -19.32
CA GLU A 25 -23.02 -2.98 -19.93
C GLU A 25 -23.82 -2.15 -18.91
N GLU A 26 -23.78 -2.53 -17.64
CA GLU A 26 -24.49 -1.87 -16.54
C GLU A 26 -23.56 -1.06 -15.63
N THR A 27 -24.06 0.07 -15.14
CA THR A 27 -23.34 0.92 -14.19
C THR A 27 -23.07 0.15 -12.89
N SER A 28 -21.79 0.03 -12.55
CA SER A 28 -21.28 -0.79 -11.43
C SER A 28 -20.17 -0.06 -10.66
N ILE A 29 -20.26 1.28 -10.60
CA ILE A 29 -19.22 2.16 -10.06
C ILE A 29 -18.84 1.80 -8.61
N GLU A 30 -19.81 1.47 -7.76
CA GLU A 30 -19.55 1.10 -6.36
C GLU A 30 -18.76 -0.21 -6.24
N GLU A 31 -19.15 -1.26 -6.99
CA GLU A 31 -18.43 -2.54 -7.04
C GLU A 31 -16.98 -2.33 -7.47
N PHE A 32 -16.77 -1.60 -8.56
CA PHE A 32 -15.43 -1.35 -9.06
C PHE A 32 -14.61 -0.48 -8.11
N SER A 33 -15.23 0.49 -7.43
CA SER A 33 -14.54 1.29 -6.40
C SER A 33 -14.07 0.43 -5.24
N GLU A 34 -14.91 -0.47 -4.72
CA GLU A 34 -14.55 -1.40 -3.64
C GLU A 34 -13.37 -2.27 -4.05
N ARG A 35 -13.44 -2.90 -5.24
CA ARG A 35 -12.38 -3.77 -5.77
C ARG A 35 -11.06 -3.04 -5.95
N ILE A 36 -11.09 -1.77 -6.36
CA ILE A 36 -9.89 -0.94 -6.47
C ILE A 36 -9.27 -0.71 -5.09
N ILE A 37 -10.08 -0.36 -4.09
CA ILE A 37 -9.63 -0.14 -2.72
C ILE A 37 -9.03 -1.42 -2.13
N ASP A 38 -9.66 -2.57 -2.33
CA ASP A 38 -9.16 -3.86 -1.87
C ASP A 38 -7.74 -4.16 -2.40
N VAL A 39 -7.50 -3.92 -3.70
CA VAL A 39 -6.17 -4.11 -4.30
C VAL A 39 -5.13 -3.20 -3.67
N LEU A 40 -5.48 -1.93 -3.42
CA LEU A 40 -4.59 -0.98 -2.77
C LEU A 40 -4.32 -1.35 -1.31
N GLU A 41 -5.34 -1.79 -0.58
CA GLU A 41 -5.21 -2.21 0.81
C GLU A 41 -4.30 -3.43 0.95
N VAL A 42 -4.45 -4.44 0.09
CA VAL A 42 -3.56 -5.60 0.05
C VAL A 42 -2.11 -5.16 -0.21
N TRP A 43 -1.88 -4.25 -1.15
CA TRP A 43 -0.53 -3.74 -1.42
C TRP A 43 0.06 -2.96 -0.24
N LEU A 44 -0.73 -2.08 0.38
CA LEU A 44 -0.29 -1.25 1.51
C LEU A 44 0.02 -2.08 2.75
N LYS A 45 -0.72 -3.17 2.99
CA LYS A 45 -0.46 -4.10 4.10
C LYS A 45 0.86 -4.87 3.97
N GLU A 46 1.39 -4.98 2.76
CA GLU A 46 2.71 -5.59 2.51
C GLU A 46 3.86 -4.63 2.81
N ALA A 47 3.58 -3.34 3.03
CA ALA A 47 4.60 -2.35 3.34
C ALA A 47 5.17 -2.60 4.74
N SER A 48 6.49 -2.58 4.83
CA SER A 48 7.21 -2.62 6.09
C SER A 48 7.78 -1.24 6.40
N ILE A 49 7.93 -0.93 7.68
CA ILE A 49 8.59 0.30 8.09
C ILE A 49 10.09 0.04 8.16
N GLN A 50 10.84 0.69 7.27
CA GLN A 50 12.30 0.71 7.36
C GLN A 50 12.73 1.64 8.49
N TYR A 51 13.44 1.07 9.47
CA TYR A 51 14.02 1.82 10.58
C TYR A 51 15.29 2.55 10.12
N ILE A 52 15.26 3.89 10.07
CA ILE A 52 16.40 4.68 9.59
C ILE A 52 17.36 5.04 10.73
N SER A 53 16.85 5.39 11.91
CA SER A 53 17.69 5.78 13.04
C SER A 53 17.08 5.51 14.43
N GLY A 54 17.97 5.17 15.37
CA GLY A 54 17.76 4.90 16.79
C GLY A 54 17.51 6.15 17.63
N LEU A 55 16.45 6.18 18.44
CA LEU A 55 16.45 7.07 19.60
C LEU A 55 17.31 6.44 20.71
N ILE A 56 18.57 6.86 20.83
CA ILE A 56 19.51 6.34 21.84
C ILE A 56 19.54 7.33 23.02
N ALA A 57 19.11 6.89 24.20
CA ALA A 57 19.34 7.61 25.45
C ALA A 57 20.29 6.80 26.35
N PRO A 58 21.55 7.24 26.55
CA PRO A 58 22.51 6.52 27.39
C PRO A 58 22.09 6.43 28.87
N ASN A 59 21.30 7.40 29.37
CA ASN A 59 20.80 7.45 30.75
C ASN A 59 19.50 8.28 30.80
N GLY A 60 18.31 7.66 30.64
CA GLY A 60 17.02 8.33 30.83
C GLY A 60 15.92 7.91 29.85
N ALA A 61 14.71 8.45 30.04
CA ALA A 61 13.57 8.17 29.17
C ALA A 61 13.82 8.72 27.76
N VAL A 62 13.70 7.83 26.78
CA VAL A 62 13.83 8.18 25.37
C VAL A 62 12.58 8.96 24.94
N THR A 63 12.75 10.24 24.61
CA THR A 63 11.69 11.06 24.01
C THR A 63 12.18 11.56 22.66
N GLY A 64 11.46 11.26 21.58
CA GLY A 64 11.77 11.80 20.27
C GLY A 64 10.86 11.28 19.16
N THR A 65 11.06 11.81 17.96
CA THR A 65 10.23 11.52 16.79
C THR A 65 10.81 10.33 16.03
N PHE A 66 9.94 9.38 15.70
CA PHE A 66 10.27 8.25 14.85
C PHE A 66 10.37 8.69 13.38
N GLU A 67 11.52 8.48 12.75
CA GLU A 67 11.70 8.65 11.30
C GLU A 67 11.83 7.30 10.61
N GLY A 68 10.84 6.97 9.78
CA GLY A 68 10.82 5.76 8.95
C GLY A 68 10.27 6.03 7.57
N LYS A 69 10.54 5.11 6.64
CA LYS A 69 9.95 5.09 5.30
C LYS A 69 9.30 3.74 5.06
N LEU A 70 8.22 3.74 4.27
CA LEU A 70 7.59 2.50 3.81
C LEU A 70 8.46 1.88 2.71
N GLU A 71 8.76 0.58 2.83
CA GLU A 71 9.53 -0.20 1.85
C GLU A 71 8.98 -1.61 1.60
#